data_AF-A0AAV5YTP7-F1
#
_entry.id   AF-A0AAV5YTP7-F1
#
_cell.length_a   1.000
_cell.length_b   1.000
_cell.length_c   1.000
_cell.angle_alpha   90.00
_cell.angle_beta   90.00
_cell.angle_gamma   90.00
#
_symmetry.space_group_name_H-M   'P 1'
#
loop_
_entity.id
_entity.type
_entity.pdbx_description
1 polymer ?
#
loop_
_entity_poly.entity_id
_entity_poly.type
_entity_poly.pdbx_seq_one_letter_code
_entity_poly.pdbx_strand_id
1 'polypeptide(L)' 'MGVPVGLNIWSRLVEDTFPYFDRTIAPFDTLWMPDHVQYGSHKVAEGWTLLTWALARYPDKRCGHEVLCNSFR' A
#
# COMPACT_ATOMS: atom_id res chain seq x y z
N MET A 1 -21.09 -14.81 -1.38
CA MET A 1 -19.96 -13.97 -0.92
C MET A 1 -18.85 -14.17 -1.94
N GLY A 2 -18.35 -13.11 -2.58
CA GLY A 2 -17.28 -13.21 -3.57
C GLY A 2 -15.93 -13.55 -2.93
N VAL A 3 -14.96 -13.98 -3.74
CA VAL A 3 -13.56 -14.14 -3.29
C VAL A 3 -12.95 -12.74 -3.14
N PRO A 4 -12.46 -12.34 -1.94
CA PRO A 4 -11.84 -11.02 -1.78
C PRO A 4 -10.57 -10.88 -2.62
N VAL A 5 -10.40 -9.72 -3.26
CA VAL A 5 -9.22 -9.42 -4.07
C VAL A 5 -8.50 -8.20 -3.50
N GLY A 6 -7.18 -8.32 -3.30
CA GLY A 6 -6.34 -7.26 -2.77
C GLY A 6 -5.41 -6.65 -3.83
N LEU A 7 -5.12 -5.36 -3.66
CA LEU A 7 -4.09 -4.66 -4.42
C LEU A 7 -2.84 -4.47 -3.56
N ASN A 8 -1.72 -5.02 -4.00
CA ASN A 8 -0.42 -4.78 -3.40
C ASN A 8 0.23 -3.53 -4.03
N ILE A 9 0.72 -2.63 -3.19
CA ILE A 9 1.32 -1.37 -3.60
C ILE A 9 2.82 -1.55 -3.77
N TRP A 10 3.36 -0.94 -4.82
CA TRP A 10 4.80 -0.85 -4.95
C TRP A 10 5.29 0.52 -4.48
N SER A 11 5.95 0.59 -3.33
CA SER A 11 6.39 1.85 -2.71
C SER A 11 7.33 2.69 -3.58
N ARG A 12 7.97 2.10 -4.60
CA ARG A 12 8.83 2.80 -5.55
C ARG A 12 8.06 3.57 -6.64
N LEU A 13 6.81 3.21 -6.90
CA LEU A 13 6.03 3.74 -8.02
C LEU A 13 4.88 4.63 -7.57
N VAL A 14 4.88 5.05 -6.30
CA VAL A 14 3.80 5.87 -5.74
C VAL A 14 3.61 7.16 -6.53
N GLU A 15 4.69 7.89 -6.84
CA GLU A 15 4.62 9.13 -7.63
C GLU A 15 3.98 8.90 -9.01
N ASP A 16 4.29 7.79 -9.67
CA ASP A 16 3.81 7.48 -11.02
C ASP A 16 2.38 6.90 -11.04
N THR A 17 1.98 6.16 -10.00
CA THR A 17 0.74 5.37 -9.99
C THR A 17 -0.39 6.04 -9.22
N PHE A 18 -0.09 6.88 -8.23
CA PHE A 18 -1.10 7.53 -7.40
C PHE A 18 -2.06 8.47 -8.12
N PRO A 19 -1.67 9.15 -9.23
CA PRO A 19 -2.62 9.93 -10.01
C PRO A 19 -3.83 9.13 -10.55
N TYR A 20 -3.72 7.81 -10.68
CA TYR A 20 -4.78 6.94 -11.19
C TYR A 20 -5.40 6.04 -10.12
N PHE A 21 -4.96 6.19 -8.87
CA PHE A 21 -5.13 5.17 -7.87
C PHE A 21 -6.58 4.99 -7.41
N ASP A 22 -7.36 6.07 -7.29
CA ASP A 22 -8.79 5.98 -6.96
C ASP A 22 -9.56 5.08 -7.95
N ARG A 23 -9.25 5.19 -9.25
CA ARG A 23 -9.87 4.34 -10.28
C ARG A 23 -9.37 2.90 -10.19
N THR A 24 -8.07 2.73 -9.94
CA THR A 24 -7.43 1.41 -9.86
C THR A 24 -7.93 0.62 -8.66
N ILE A 25 -8.14 1.25 -7.50
CA ILE A 25 -8.54 0.55 -6.26
C ILE A 25 -10.03 0.25 -6.15
N ALA A 26 -10.87 0.90 -6.94
CA ALA A 26 -12.32 0.74 -6.90
C ALA A 26 -12.81 -0.73 -6.91
N PRO A 27 -12.28 -1.64 -7.77
CA PRO A 27 -12.70 -3.04 -7.80
C PRO A 27 -12.06 -3.93 -6.73
N PHE A 28 -11.16 -3.41 -5.89
CA PHE A 28 -10.46 -4.18 -4.86
C PHE A 28 -11.09 -4.01 -3.49
N ASP A 29 -10.97 -5.05 -2.67
CA ASP A 29 -11.50 -5.08 -1.30
C ASP A 29 -10.45 -4.66 -0.26
N THR A 30 -9.17 -4.88 -0.58
CA THR A 30 -8.06 -4.69 0.36
C THR A 30 -6.85 -4.00 -0.27
N LEU A 31 -6.10 -3.24 0.53
CA LEU A 31 -4.87 -2.55 0.14
C LEU A 31 -3.70 -3.00 1.02
N TRP A 32 -2.56 -3.29 0.39
CA TRP A 32 -1.38 -3.81 1.08
C TRP A 32 -0.14 -2.97 0.81
N MET A 33 0.44 -2.40 1.88
CA MET A 33 1.56 -1.47 1.82
C MET A 33 2.86 -2.19 2.22
N PRO A 34 3.90 -2.16 1.38
CA PRO A 34 5.18 -2.75 1.72
C PRO A 34 5.91 -1.84 2.72
N ASP A 35 6.62 -2.43 3.68
CA ASP A 35 7.45 -1.69 4.62
C ASP A 35 8.93 -1.89 4.29
N HIS A 36 9.46 -1.00 3.45
CA HIS A 36 10.87 -0.99 3.10
C HIS A 36 11.50 0.34 3.50
N VAL A 37 12.52 0.26 4.36
CA VAL A 37 13.43 1.40 4.60
C VAL A 37 14.26 1.70 3.35
N GLN A 38 14.63 0.68 2.58
CA GLN A 38 15.43 0.83 1.35
C GLN A 38 15.08 -0.26 0.32
N TYR A 39 15.08 0.13 -0.96
CA TYR A 39 15.00 -0.78 -2.10
C TYR A 39 16.05 -0.34 -3.14
N GLY A 40 17.28 -0.85 -3.02
CA GLY A 40 18.40 -0.40 -3.85
C GLY A 40 18.68 1.11 -3.69
N SER A 41 18.86 1.82 -4.81
CA SER A 41 19.04 3.29 -4.85
C SER A 41 17.75 4.05 -5.19
N HIS A 42 16.59 3.42 -5.03
CA HIS A 42 15.30 4.03 -5.38
C HIS A 42 14.73 4.84 -4.22
N LYS A 43 13.97 5.89 -4.57
CA LYS A 43 13.02 6.49 -3.64
C LYS A 43 11.96 5.45 -3.29
N VAL A 44 11.64 5.36 -2.01
CA VAL A 44 10.59 4.49 -1.48
C VAL A 44 9.65 5.32 -0.62
N ALA A 45 8.36 5.16 -0.83
CA ALA A 45 7.37 5.66 0.11
C ALA A 45 7.41 4.81 1.40
N GLU A 46 7.44 5.50 2.54
CA GLU A 46 7.49 4.89 3.87
C GLU A 46 6.16 4.19 4.21
N GLY A 47 6.25 2.98 4.76
CA GLY A 47 5.11 2.07 4.89
C GLY A 47 4.02 2.58 5.83
N TRP A 48 4.38 3.15 6.99
CA TRP A 48 3.41 3.64 7.97
C TRP A 48 2.69 4.90 7.50
N THR A 49 3.38 5.77 6.75
CA THR A 49 2.81 6.93 6.09
C THR A 49 1.79 6.49 5.04
N LEU A 50 2.12 5.50 4.21
CA LEU A 50 1.16 4.94 3.24
C LEU A 50 -0.04 4.29 3.93
N LEU A 51 0.16 3.54 5.02
CA LEU A 51 -0.92 2.86 5.74
C LEU A 51 -1.91 3.87 6.34
N THR A 52 -1.40 4.88 7.04
CA THR A 52 -2.24 5.90 7.66
C THR A 52 -3.01 6.72 6.61
N TRP A 53 -2.37 7.05 5.49
CA TRP A 53 -3.04 7.67 4.36
C TRP A 53 -4.16 6.81 3.78
N ALA A 54 -3.92 5.50 3.56
CA ALA A 54 -4.90 4.60 2.98
C ALA A 54 -6.12 4.42 3.89
N LEU A 55 -5.89 4.24 5.20
CA LEU A 55 -6.96 4.15 6.20
C LEU A 55 -7.82 5.41 6.27
N ALA A 56 -7.23 6.58 6.09
CA ALA A 56 -7.96 7.85 6.08
C ALA A 56 -8.75 8.07 4.77
N ARG A 57 -8.17 7.70 3.62
CA ARG A 57 -8.76 7.98 2.30
C ARG A 57 -9.83 6.96 1.89
N TYR A 58 -9.70 5.70 2.31
CA TYR A 58 -10.54 4.60 1.86
C TYR A 58 -11.21 3.87 3.03
N PRO A 59 -12.21 4.49 3.68
CA PRO A 59 -12.87 3.90 4.86
C PRO A 59 -13.64 2.61 4.55
N ASP A 60 -13.92 2.32 3.27
CA ASP A 60 -14.55 1.08 2.81
C ASP A 60 -13.56 -0.07 2.55
N LYS A 61 -12.24 0.19 2.59
CA LYS A 61 -11.19 -0.80 2.27
C LYS A 61 -10.49 -1.29 3.52
N ARG A 62 -10.15 -2.59 3.54
CA ARG A 62 -9.24 -3.12 4.57
C ARG A 62 -7.80 -2.86 4.15
N CYS A 63 -7.03 -2.18 4.99
CA CYS A 63 -5.64 -1.83 4.71
C CYS A 63 -4.69 -2.58 5.66
N GLY A 64 -3.50 -2.94 5.21
CA GLY A 64 -2.46 -3.53 6.06
C GLY A 64 -1.07 -3.53 5.45
N HIS A 65 -0.09 -4.03 6.20
CA HIS A 65 1.26 -4.24 5.68
C HIS A 65 1.41 -5.61 5.05
N GLU A 66 2.12 -5.68 3.92
CA GLU A 66 2.56 -6.93 3.30
C GLU A 66 3.97 -6.73 2.72
N VAL A 67 5.03 -6.91 3.51
CA VAL A 67 5.06 -7.28 4.95
C VAL A 67 5.79 -6.21 5.77
N LEU A 68 5.55 -6.20 7.08
CA LEU A 68 6.20 -5.33 8.07
C LEU A 68 7.31 -6.11 8.81
N CYS A 69 8.51 -5.56 8.87
CA CYS A 69 9.58 -6.11 9.69
C CYS A 69 9.51 -5.51 11.11
N ASN A 70 8.98 -6.28 12.06
CA ASN A 70 8.86 -5.84 13.47
C ASN A 70 10.08 -6.19 14.35
N SER A 71 11.19 -6.63 13.76
CA SER A 71 12.39 -7.00 14.52
C SER A 71 13.64 -6.90 13.63
N PHE A 72 14.52 -5.96 13.96
CA PHE A 72 15.89 -5.94 13.44
C PHE A 72 16.81 -6.59 14.49
N ARG A 73 17.74 -7.43 14.04
CA ARG A 73 18.79 -8.02 14.87
C ARG A 73 20.13 -7.44 14.47
#